data_AF-A0A367RWL0-F1
#
_entry.id   AF-A0A367RWL0-F1
#
_cell.length_a   1.000
_cell.length_b   1.000
_cell.length_c   1.000
_cell.angle_alpha   90.00
_cell.angle_beta   90.00
_cell.angle_gamma   90.00
#
_symmetry.space_group_name_H-M   'P 1'
#
loop_
_entity.id
_entity.type
_entity.pdbx_description
1 polymer ?
#
loop_
_entity_poly.entity_id
_entity_poly.type
_entity_poly.pdbx_seq_one_letter_code
_entity_poly.pdbx_strand_id
1 'polypeptide(L)'
;MKQLTRFTSIAALPESTAASAKKRLLATIDWLHDEGAASETNLKLLTAIVESILWSKKSYARFLQCGFDAAIELFDESCQNWDFEEAMLSCHNPRNWDEYKQLKQTQGLLQLPNQ
;
A
#
# COMPACT_ATOMS: atom_id res chain seq x y z
N MET A 1 -26.48 8.42 26.64
CA MET A 1 -25.80 7.54 25.67
C MET A 1 -25.73 8.26 24.32
N LYS A 2 -24.53 8.66 23.87
CA LYS A 2 -24.34 9.29 22.54
C LYS A 2 -23.83 8.21 21.59
N GLN A 3 -24.63 7.84 20.60
CA GLN A 3 -24.22 6.90 19.54
C GLN A 3 -23.11 7.55 18.70
N LEU A 4 -21.90 6.99 18.76
CA LEU A 4 -20.80 7.34 17.87
C LEU A 4 -20.94 6.53 16.59
N THR A 5 -21.70 7.04 15.63
CA THR A 5 -21.64 6.61 14.22
C THR A 5 -20.31 7.06 13.61
N ARG A 6 -19.20 6.42 13.98
CA ARG A 6 -17.87 6.69 13.41
C ARG A 6 -17.65 5.96 12.10
N PHE A 7 -18.45 6.31 11.09
CA PHE A 7 -18.04 6.10 9.70
C PHE A 7 -17.60 7.47 9.17
N THR A 8 -16.31 7.78 9.31
CA THR A 8 -15.72 8.95 8.64
C THR A 8 -15.55 8.61 7.16
N SER A 9 -16.32 9.31 6.31
CA SER A 9 -16.17 9.34 4.86
C SER A 9 -14.73 9.64 4.44
N ILE A 10 -14.35 9.24 3.23
CA ILE A 10 -13.02 9.52 2.63
C ILE A 10 -12.78 11.02 2.47
N ALA A 11 -13.86 11.82 2.36
CA ALA A 11 -13.80 13.29 2.44
C ALA A 11 -13.27 13.82 3.79
N ALA A 12 -13.12 12.97 4.81
CA ALA A 12 -12.62 13.32 6.13
C ALA A 12 -11.22 12.75 6.43
N LEU A 13 -10.56 12.12 5.45
CA LEU A 13 -9.12 11.86 5.54
C LEU A 13 -8.38 13.16 5.21
N PRO A 14 -7.29 13.52 5.92
CA PRO A 14 -6.51 14.69 5.55
C PRO A 14 -6.02 14.53 4.11
N GLU A 15 -6.37 15.50 3.25
CA GLU A 15 -6.04 15.52 1.80
C GLU A 15 -4.59 15.14 1.53
N SER A 16 -3.69 15.57 2.42
CA SER A 16 -2.26 15.28 2.44
C SER A 16 -1.89 13.81 2.19
N THR A 17 -2.54 12.85 2.85
CA THR A 17 -2.07 11.45 2.82
C THR A 17 -2.61 10.68 1.62
N ALA A 18 -3.88 10.90 1.27
CA ALA A 18 -4.51 10.26 0.11
C ALA A 18 -3.97 10.83 -1.21
N ALA A 19 -3.78 12.16 -1.29
CA ALA A 19 -3.18 12.80 -2.45
C ALA A 19 -1.72 12.39 -2.64
N SER A 20 -0.94 12.27 -1.55
CA SER A 20 0.45 11.83 -1.59
C SER A 20 0.59 10.40 -2.10
N ALA A 21 -0.23 9.47 -1.59
CA ALA A 21 -0.17 8.07 -2.03
C ALA A 21 -0.65 7.88 -3.48
N LYS A 22 -1.71 8.60 -3.90
CA LYS A 22 -2.14 8.64 -5.31
C LYS A 22 -1.01 9.12 -6.21
N LYS A 23 -0.34 10.22 -5.83
CA LYS A 23 0.78 10.78 -6.60
C LYS A 23 1.95 9.80 -6.71
N ARG A 24 2.29 9.10 -5.62
CA ARG A 24 3.34 8.06 -5.64
C ARG A 24 2.98 6.89 -6.55
N LEU A 25 1.73 6.42 -6.49
CA LEU A 25 1.28 5.31 -7.35
C LEU A 25 1.29 5.69 -8.83
N LEU A 26 0.89 6.91 -9.19
CA LEU A 26 1.03 7.41 -10.56
C LEU A 26 2.50 7.46 -10.99
N ALA A 27 3.40 7.98 -10.15
CA ALA A 27 4.83 8.00 -10.46
C ALA A 27 5.45 6.60 -10.62
N THR A 28 4.98 5.62 -9.85
CA THR A 28 5.39 4.21 -10.03
C THR A 28 4.87 3.62 -11.33
N ILE A 29 3.63 3.95 -11.75
CA ILE A 29 3.08 3.53 -13.05
C ILE A 29 3.89 4.13 -14.20
N ASP A 30 4.25 5.42 -14.11
CA ASP A 30 5.09 6.09 -15.10
C ASP A 30 6.46 5.41 -15.21
N TRP A 31 7.10 5.11 -14.07
CA TRP A 31 8.36 4.37 -14.06
C TRP A 31 8.24 2.97 -14.69
N LEU A 32 7.17 2.22 -14.39
CA LEU A 32 6.93 0.91 -15.00
C LEU A 32 6.75 0.98 -16.52
N HIS A 33 6.16 2.06 -17.02
CA HIS A 33 6.03 2.32 -18.45
C HIS A 33 7.40 2.60 -19.09
N ASP A 34 8.19 3.48 -18.49
CA ASP A 34 9.49 3.91 -19.02
C ASP A 34 10.51 2.75 -19.06
N GLU A 35 10.46 1.85 -18.09
CA GLU A 35 11.31 0.65 -18.04
C GLU A 35 10.79 -0.52 -18.91
N GLY A 36 9.61 -0.38 -19.52
CA GLY A 36 8.96 -1.48 -20.26
C GLY A 36 8.61 -2.70 -19.37
N ALA A 37 8.51 -2.49 -18.06
CA ALA A 37 8.30 -3.54 -17.06
C ALA A 37 6.83 -4.02 -16.99
N ALA A 38 5.91 -3.33 -17.66
CA ALA A 38 4.50 -3.70 -17.73
C ALA A 38 3.93 -3.48 -19.14
N SER A 39 2.95 -4.32 -19.51
CA SER A 39 2.21 -4.12 -20.75
C SER A 39 1.29 -2.89 -20.67
N GLU A 40 0.98 -2.30 -21.81
CA GLU A 40 0.01 -1.19 -21.95
C GLU A 40 -1.34 -1.49 -21.27
N THR A 41 -1.80 -2.75 -21.34
CA THR A 41 -3.04 -3.19 -20.68
C THR A 41 -2.92 -3.17 -19.16
N ASN A 42 -1.78 -3.61 -18.62
CA ASN A 42 -1.52 -3.59 -17.18
C ASN A 42 -1.45 -2.15 -16.66
N LEU A 43 -0.78 -1.26 -17.39
CA LEU A 43 -0.64 0.15 -17.04
C LEU A 43 -2.01 0.86 -17.04
N LYS A 44 -2.85 0.61 -18.05
CA LYS A 44 -4.23 1.12 -18.09
C LYS A 44 -5.06 0.63 -16.91
N LEU A 45 -4.93 -0.64 -16.55
CA LEU A 45 -5.65 -1.20 -15.40
C LEU A 45 -5.18 -0.55 -14.09
N LEU A 46 -3.87 -0.45 -13.87
CA LEU A 46 -3.28 0.20 -12.70
C LEU A 46 -3.69 1.68 -12.59
N THR A 47 -3.68 2.40 -13.71
CA THR A 47 -4.12 3.81 -13.77
C THR A 47 -5.60 3.93 -13.41
N ALA A 48 -6.47 3.13 -14.04
CA ALA A 48 -7.91 3.14 -13.74
C ALA A 48 -8.21 2.76 -12.28
N ILE A 49 -7.42 1.85 -11.72
CA ILE A 49 -7.44 1.46 -10.31
C ILE A 49 -7.07 2.70 -9.47
N VAL A 50 -5.92 3.33 -9.69
CA VAL A 50 -5.43 4.51 -8.93
C VAL A 50 -6.35 5.74 -9.06
N GLU A 51 -6.98 5.93 -10.21
CA GLU A 51 -7.86 7.06 -10.48
C GLU A 51 -9.28 6.87 -9.95
N SER A 52 -9.67 5.64 -9.61
CA SER A 52 -11.03 5.37 -9.15
C SER A 52 -11.35 6.10 -7.83
N ILE A 53 -12.25 7.08 -7.93
CA ILE A 53 -12.77 7.92 -6.83
C ILE A 53 -13.56 7.09 -5.79
N LEU A 54 -13.80 5.80 -6.06
CA LEU A 54 -14.69 4.91 -5.31
C LEU A 54 -13.98 3.96 -4.36
N TRP A 55 -12.69 4.13 -4.11
CA TRP A 55 -12.00 3.22 -3.21
C TRP A 55 -12.51 3.37 -1.79
N SER A 56 -13.42 2.47 -1.39
CA SER A 56 -13.69 2.26 0.03
C SER A 56 -12.36 2.06 0.77
N LYS A 57 -12.25 2.51 2.01
CA LYS A 57 -11.06 2.30 2.85
C LYS A 57 -10.61 0.84 2.85
N LYS A 58 -11.56 -0.10 2.74
CA LYS A 58 -11.31 -1.55 2.64
C LYS A 58 -10.72 -1.97 1.29
N SER A 59 -11.16 -1.40 0.18
CA SER A 59 -10.54 -1.64 -1.13
C SER A 59 -9.13 -1.06 -1.19
N TYR A 60 -8.93 0.12 -0.60
CA TYR A 60 -7.62 0.76 -0.48
C TYR A 60 -6.61 -0.03 0.34
N ALA A 61 -7.01 -0.48 1.53
CA ALA A 61 -6.17 -1.33 2.34
C ALA A 61 -5.79 -2.64 1.63
N ARG A 62 -6.72 -3.26 0.88
CA ARG A 62 -6.46 -4.51 0.13
C ARG A 62 -5.48 -4.31 -1.01
N PHE A 63 -5.64 -3.24 -1.80
CA PHE A 63 -4.71 -2.93 -2.88
C PHE A 63 -3.29 -2.69 -2.35
N LEU A 64 -3.15 -1.86 -1.31
CA LEU A 64 -1.85 -1.62 -0.69
C LEU A 64 -1.27 -2.93 -0.14
N GLN A 65 -2.08 -3.77 0.49
CA GLN A 65 -1.63 -5.07 0.99
C GLN A 65 -1.09 -5.95 -0.14
N CYS A 66 -1.82 -6.08 -1.25
CA CYS A 66 -1.34 -6.83 -2.41
C CYS A 66 -0.03 -6.28 -2.95
N GLY A 67 0.12 -4.95 -3.03
CA GLY A 67 1.37 -4.33 -3.46
C GLY A 67 2.55 -4.63 -2.53
N PHE A 68 2.34 -4.54 -1.21
CA PHE A 68 3.38 -4.87 -0.23
C PHE A 68 3.70 -6.37 -0.20
N ASP A 69 2.71 -7.25 -0.34
CA ASP A 69 2.93 -8.71 -0.38
C ASP A 69 3.82 -9.08 -1.57
N ALA A 70 3.54 -8.53 -2.76
CA ALA A 70 4.37 -8.75 -3.95
C ALA A 70 5.79 -8.18 -3.79
N ALA A 71 5.93 -7.00 -3.20
CA ALA A 71 7.25 -6.41 -2.94
C ALA A 71 8.06 -7.25 -1.94
N ILE A 72 7.39 -7.80 -0.91
CA ILE A 72 7.99 -8.70 0.07
C ILE A 72 8.45 -9.99 -0.58
N GLU A 73 7.62 -10.62 -1.39
CA GLU A 73 7.96 -11.85 -2.11
C GLU A 73 9.20 -11.63 -2.99
N LEU A 74 9.22 -10.53 -3.76
CA LEU A 74 10.37 -10.18 -4.59
C LEU A 74 11.64 -9.92 -3.77
N PHE A 75 11.52 -9.25 -2.62
CA PHE A 75 12.64 -9.03 -1.72
C PHE A 75 13.17 -10.36 -1.15
N ASP A 76 12.27 -11.22 -0.68
CA ASP A 76 12.63 -12.52 -0.10
C ASP A 76 13.31 -13.43 -1.14
N GLU A 77 12.88 -13.40 -2.41
CA GLU A 77 13.53 -14.12 -3.50
C GLU A 77 14.90 -13.53 -3.87
N SER A 78 15.03 -12.21 -3.90
CA SER A 78 16.27 -11.54 -4.31
C SER A 78 17.35 -11.51 -3.22
N CYS A 79 16.96 -11.65 -1.94
CA CYS A 79 17.86 -11.60 -0.80
C CYS A 79 18.15 -12.97 -0.17
N GLN A 80 17.83 -14.09 -0.83
CA GLN A 80 18.07 -15.45 -0.30
C GLN A 80 19.53 -15.72 0.10
N ASN A 81 20.48 -15.05 -0.55
CA ASN A 81 21.91 -15.20 -0.30
C ASN A 81 22.50 -14.12 0.62
N TRP A 82 21.68 -13.19 1.12
CA TRP A 82 22.14 -12.16 2.05
C TRP A 82 22.27 -12.74 3.45
N ASP A 83 23.12 -12.10 4.28
CA ASP A 83 23.09 -12.38 5.70
C ASP A 83 21.72 -12.03 6.28
N PHE A 84 21.21 -12.85 7.19
CA PHE A 84 19.88 -12.67 7.76
C PHE A 84 19.73 -11.32 8.47
N GLU A 85 20.73 -10.89 9.24
CA GLU A 85 20.66 -9.59 9.94
C GLU A 85 20.73 -8.43 8.94
N GLU A 86 21.53 -8.56 7.89
CA GLU A 86 21.64 -7.57 6.82
C GLU A 86 20.31 -7.41 6.06
N ALA A 87 19.68 -8.52 5.67
CA ALA A 87 18.38 -8.51 4.99
C ALA A 87 17.26 -7.94 5.89
N MET A 88 17.28 -8.25 7.19
CA MET A 88 16.27 -7.77 8.13
C MET A 88 16.38 -6.29 8.46
N LEU A 89 17.59 -5.71 8.43
CA LEU A 89 17.82 -4.29 8.73
C LEU A 89 17.86 -3.40 7.48
N SER A 90 17.92 -4.00 6.29
CA SER A 90 18.00 -3.28 5.02
C SER A 90 16.83 -2.30 4.83
N CYS A 91 17.13 -1.11 4.32
CA CYS A 91 16.12 -0.15 3.87
C CYS A 91 15.35 -0.63 2.62
N HIS A 92 15.90 -1.62 1.90
CA HIS A 92 15.25 -2.25 0.76
C HIS A 92 14.22 -3.30 1.17
N ASN A 93 14.25 -3.77 2.43
CA ASN A 93 13.24 -4.70 2.94
C ASN A 93 11.91 -3.97 3.11
N PRO A 94 10.85 -4.34 2.36
CA PRO A 94 9.57 -3.63 2.43
C PRO A 94 8.92 -3.69 3.81
N ARG A 95 9.30 -4.67 4.65
CA ARG A 95 8.84 -4.76 6.05
C ARG A 95 9.32 -3.59 6.90
N ASN A 96 10.40 -2.92 6.50
CA ASN A 96 10.95 -1.76 7.20
C ASN A 96 10.33 -0.43 6.78
N TRP A 97 9.54 -0.39 5.71
CA TRP A 97 8.93 0.84 5.21
C TRP A 97 7.84 1.34 6.16
N ASP A 98 7.81 2.65 6.40
CA ASP A 98 6.88 3.26 7.36
C ASP A 98 5.42 3.06 6.94
N GLU A 99 5.14 3.09 5.64
CA GLU A 99 3.80 2.87 5.10
C GLU A 99 3.31 1.44 5.33
N TYR A 100 4.20 0.45 5.22
CA TYR A 100 3.88 -0.95 5.53
C TYR A 100 3.60 -1.12 7.03
N LYS A 101 4.43 -0.53 7.89
CA LYS A 101 4.22 -0.53 9.36
C LYS A 101 2.88 0.09 9.74
N GLN A 102 2.54 1.25 9.15
CA GLN A 102 1.25 1.93 9.37
C GLN A 102 0.06 1.09 8.89
N LEU A 103 0.18 0.40 7.74
CA LEU A 103 -0.86 -0.49 7.24
C LEU A 103 -1.11 -1.64 8.24
N LYS A 104 -0.06 -2.28 8.76
CA LYS A 104 -0.19 -3.38 9.73
C LYS A 104 -0.76 -2.93 11.07
N GLN A 105 -0.37 -1.76 11.57
CA GLN A 105 -0.98 -1.17 12.78
C GLN A 105 -2.48 -0.92 12.58
N THR A 106 -2.87 -0.39 11.43
CA THR A 106 -4.28 -0.14 11.09
C THR A 106 -5.09 -1.44 11.00
N GLN A 107 -4.49 -2.52 10.48
CA GLN A 107 -5.13 -3.84 10.42
C GLN A 107 -5.23 -4.52 11.79
N GLY A 108 -4.20 -4.42 12.63
CA GLY A 108 -4.20 -4.96 14.00
C GLY A 108 -5.24 -4.29 14.90
N LEU A 109 -5.43 -2.98 14.76
CA LEU A 109 -6.47 -2.22 15.47
C LEU A 109 -7.91 -2.61 15.05
N LEU A 110 -8.10 -3.11 13.82
CA LEU A 110 -9.40 -3.58 13.32
C LEU A 110 -9.71 -5.03 13.74
N GLN A 111 -8.75 -5.76 14.30
CA GLN A 111 -8.90 -7.16 14.76
C GLN A 111 -9.19 -7.29 16.26
N LEU A 112 -9.11 -6.20 17.04
CA LEU A 112 -9.52 -6.21 18.44
C LEU A 112 -11.05 -6.26 18.52
N PRO A 113 -11.66 -7.32 19.09
CA PRO A 113 -13.10 -7.31 19.33
C PRO A 113 -13.38 -6.20 20.34
N ASN A 114 -14.37 -5.35 20.05
CA ASN A 114 -14.88 -4.38 21.02
C ASN A 114 -15.25 -5.14 22.31
N GLN A 115 -14.45 -4.99 23.36
CA GLN A 115 -14.83 -5.35 24.73
C GLN A 115 -15.77 -4.29 25.28
#